data_AF-A0A2S0WZM7-F1
#
_entry.id   AF-A0A2S0WZM7-F1
#
_cell.length_a   1.000
_cell.length_b   1.000
_cell.length_c   1.000
_cell.angle_alpha   90.00
_cell.angle_beta   90.00
_cell.angle_gamma   90.00
#
_symmetry.space_group_name_H-M   'P 1'
#
loop_
_entity.id
_entity.type
_entity.pdbx_description
1 polymer ?
#
loop_
_entity_poly.entity_id
_entity_poly.type
_entity_poly.pdbx_seq_one_letter_code
_entity_poly.pdbx_strand_id
1 'polypeptide(L)'
;MARKVIDEPSEDVVANAKRDRAARRNPFSRVALFIRQVIAELRKVVTPTRKELLSFTTVVLVFVVIMMAIVWAFDQVFGWVVLYVFGTPGV
;
A
#
# COMPACT_ATOMS: atom_id res chain seq x y z
N MET A 1 2.76 -72.20 -17.27
CA MET A 1 3.33 -71.47 -16.13
C MET A 1 3.21 -69.97 -16.41
N ALA A 2 2.25 -69.30 -15.79
CA ALA A 2 2.03 -67.87 -15.94
C ALA A 2 2.35 -67.18 -14.62
N ARG A 3 3.49 -66.48 -14.55
CA ARG A 3 3.77 -65.53 -13.48
C ARG A 3 4.66 -64.41 -13.99
N LYS A 4 4.03 -63.28 -14.28
CA LYS A 4 4.65 -61.96 -14.33
C LYS A 4 3.56 -60.95 -13.97
N VAL A 5 3.23 -60.90 -12.68
CA VAL A 5 2.25 -59.95 -12.09
C VAL A 5 2.92 -59.34 -10.88
N ILE A 6 4.08 -58.72 -11.08
CA ILE A 6 4.71 -57.80 -10.12
C ILE A 6 5.54 -56.86 -10.99
N ASP A 7 4.97 -55.72 -11.40
CA ASP A 7 5.75 -54.53 -11.72
C ASP A 7 4.91 -53.27 -11.46
N GLU A 8 5.27 -52.63 -10.37
CA GLU A 8 5.06 -51.27 -9.84
C GLU A 8 3.96 -50.32 -10.40
N PRO A 9 2.84 -50.16 -9.67
CA PRO A 9 2.05 -48.92 -9.70
C PRO A 9 2.71 -47.76 -8.93
N SER A 10 3.87 -47.96 -8.28
CA SER A 10 4.59 -46.95 -7.49
C SER A 10 5.51 -46.06 -8.33
N GLU A 11 6.14 -46.61 -9.36
CA GLU A 11 7.19 -45.91 -10.11
C GLU A 11 6.61 -44.75 -10.95
N ASP A 12 5.45 -44.97 -11.58
CA ASP A 12 4.73 -43.95 -12.36
C ASP A 12 4.21 -42.80 -11.47
N VAL A 13 3.75 -43.12 -10.26
CA VAL A 13 3.24 -42.13 -9.31
C VAL A 13 4.41 -41.30 -8.74
N VAL A 14 5.56 -41.94 -8.49
CA VAL A 14 6.79 -41.27 -8.05
C VAL A 14 7.41 -40.43 -9.19
N ALA A 15 7.35 -40.90 -10.43
CA ALA A 15 7.82 -40.18 -11.62
C ALA A 15 6.97 -38.92 -11.88
N ASN A 16 5.64 -39.04 -11.79
CA ASN A 16 4.72 -37.91 -11.89
C ASN A 16 4.92 -36.92 -10.73
N ALA A 17 5.07 -37.41 -9.50
CA ALA A 17 5.36 -36.56 -8.35
C ALA A 17 6.71 -35.84 -8.44
N LYS A 18 7.75 -36.44 -9.06
CA LYS A 18 9.04 -35.79 -9.33
C LYS A 18 8.94 -34.74 -10.44
N ARG A 19 8.19 -34.99 -11.50
CA ARG A 19 7.92 -34.01 -12.57
C ARG A 19 7.12 -32.82 -12.04
N ASP A 20 6.12 -33.06 -11.20
CA ASP A 20 5.37 -32.01 -10.51
C ASP A 20 6.25 -31.23 -9.53
N ARG A 21 7.15 -31.90 -8.79
CA ARG A 21 8.14 -31.22 -7.91
C ARG A 21 9.14 -30.37 -8.68
N ALA A 22 9.58 -30.83 -9.86
CA ALA A 22 10.48 -30.10 -10.75
C ALA A 22 9.77 -28.88 -11.37
N ALA A 23 8.50 -29.02 -11.77
CA ALA A 23 7.66 -27.92 -12.27
C ALA A 23 7.34 -26.89 -11.17
N ARG A 24 7.20 -27.31 -9.90
CA ARG A 24 7.05 -26.40 -8.75
C ARG A 24 8.29 -25.55 -8.46
N ARG A 25 9.43 -25.85 -9.08
CA ARG A 25 10.70 -25.11 -8.90
C ARG A 25 10.88 -23.98 -9.92
N ASN A 26 9.87 -23.72 -10.75
CA ASN A 26 9.91 -22.72 -11.81
C ASN A 26 9.79 -21.29 -11.22
N PRO A 27 10.70 -20.35 -11.53
CA PRO A 27 10.65 -18.97 -10.99
C PRO A 27 9.32 -18.26 -11.28
N PHE A 28 8.67 -18.57 -12.40
CA PHE A 28 7.34 -18.07 -12.73
C PHE A 28 6.24 -18.52 -11.75
N SER A 29 6.35 -19.72 -11.18
CA SER A 29 5.37 -20.18 -10.17
C SER A 29 5.51 -19.40 -8.87
N ARG A 30 6.73 -18.96 -8.53
CA ARG A 30 7.00 -18.11 -7.35
C ARG A 30 6.40 -16.72 -7.52
N VAL A 31 6.57 -16.11 -8.70
CA VAL A 31 5.97 -14.81 -9.02
C VAL A 31 4.44 -14.89 -9.00
N ALA A 32 3.84 -15.93 -9.58
CA ALA A 32 2.39 -16.14 -9.54
C ALA A 32 1.87 -16.30 -8.10
N LEU A 33 2.62 -17.00 -7.25
CA LEU A 33 2.28 -17.19 -5.84
C LEU A 33 2.40 -15.88 -5.05
N PHE A 34 3.43 -15.06 -5.31
CA PHE A 34 3.60 -13.73 -4.74
C PHE A 34 2.44 -12.78 -5.09
N ILE A 35 2.03 -12.73 -6.37
CA ILE A 35 0.90 -11.88 -6.80
C ILE A 35 -0.40 -12.34 -6.12
N ARG A 36 -0.64 -13.65 -6.01
CA ARG A 36 -1.81 -14.18 -5.26
C ARG A 36 -1.76 -13.77 -3.79
N GLN A 37 -0.59 -13.76 -3.17
CA GLN A 37 -0.41 -13.28 -1.78
C GLN A 37 -0.67 -11.78 -1.65
N VAL A 38 -0.14 -10.94 -2.54
CA VAL A 38 -0.39 -9.50 -2.54
C VAL A 38 -1.88 -9.19 -2.68
N ILE A 39 -2.59 -9.85 -3.60
CA ILE A 39 -4.04 -9.67 -3.75
C ILE A 39 -4.78 -10.12 -2.48
N ALA A 40 -4.37 -11.23 -1.85
CA ALA A 40 -4.96 -11.68 -0.59
C ALA A 40 -4.73 -10.67 0.56
N GLU A 41 -3.59 -9.99 0.58
CA GLU A 41 -3.27 -8.95 1.57
C GLU A 41 -4.03 -7.65 1.28
N LEU A 42 -4.13 -7.24 0.01
CA LEU A 42 -4.90 -6.07 -0.40
C LEU A 42 -6.39 -6.21 -0.07
N ARG A 43 -6.94 -7.44 -0.05
CA ARG A 43 -8.31 -7.69 0.41
C ARG A 43 -8.51 -7.48 1.90
N LYS A 44 -7.44 -7.41 2.70
CA LYS A 44 -7.50 -7.06 4.13
C LYS A 44 -7.50 -5.55 4.36
N VAL A 45 -7.27 -4.75 3.32
CA VAL A 45 -7.42 -3.30 3.41
C VAL A 45 -8.89 -3.00 3.57
N VAL A 46 -9.26 -2.56 4.77
CA VAL A 46 -10.62 -2.12 5.07
C VAL A 46 -10.88 -0.81 4.33
N THR A 47 -11.95 -0.79 3.53
CA THR A 47 -12.41 0.45 2.91
C THR A 47 -13.15 1.28 3.96
N PRO A 48 -12.77 2.56 4.12
CA PRO A 48 -13.34 3.38 5.17
C PRO A 48 -14.83 3.63 4.93
N THR A 49 -15.58 3.75 6.02
CA THR A 49 -16.99 4.14 5.95
C THR A 49 -17.10 5.63 5.61
N ARG A 50 -18.24 6.07 5.06
CA ARG A 50 -18.46 7.50 4.74
C ARG A 50 -18.28 8.42 5.96
N LYS A 51 -18.56 7.92 7.17
CA LYS A 51 -18.41 8.66 8.43
C LYS A 51 -16.94 8.88 8.80
N GLU A 52 -16.09 7.87 8.61
CA GLU A 52 -14.64 7.98 8.83
C GLU A 52 -14.01 8.94 7.83
N LEU A 53 -14.40 8.84 6.54
CA LEU A 53 -13.94 9.77 5.51
C LEU A 53 -14.21 11.23 5.88
N LEU A 54 -15.45 11.54 6.31
CA LEU A 54 -15.81 12.89 6.74
C LEU A 54 -15.05 13.34 7.99
N SER A 55 -14.78 12.43 8.93
CA SER A 55 -14.01 12.75 10.13
C SER A 55 -12.58 13.13 9.77
N PHE A 56 -11.92 12.34 8.92
CA PHE A 56 -10.55 12.63 8.49
C PHE A 56 -10.45 13.92 7.67
N THR A 57 -11.37 14.17 6.74
CA THR A 57 -11.37 15.43 5.98
C THR A 57 -11.67 16.63 6.86
N THR A 58 -12.55 16.49 7.86
CA THR A 58 -12.86 17.57 8.82
C THR A 58 -11.65 17.94 9.65
N VAL A 59 -10.90 16.95 10.17
CA VAL A 59 -9.66 17.20 10.93
C VAL A 59 -8.66 17.99 10.07
N VAL A 60 -8.48 17.60 8.80
CA VAL A 60 -7.59 18.31 7.88
C VAL A 60 -8.08 19.74 7.62
N LEU A 61 -9.38 19.94 7.41
CA LEU A 61 -9.95 21.28 7.21
C LEU A 61 -9.71 22.19 8.42
N VAL A 62 -9.94 21.68 9.64
CA VAL A 62 -9.67 22.45 10.87
C VAL A 62 -8.19 22.81 10.97
N PHE A 63 -7.29 21.86 10.69
CA PHE A 63 -5.85 22.13 10.68
C PHE A 63 -5.45 23.21 9.67
N VAL A 64 -5.99 23.15 8.45
CA VAL A 64 -5.74 24.15 7.40
C VAL A 64 -6.25 25.53 7.82
N VAL A 65 -7.42 25.63 8.45
CA VAL A 65 -7.96 26.89 8.98
C VAL A 65 -7.05 27.50 10.05
N ILE A 66 -6.54 26.67 10.97
CA ILE A 66 -5.59 27.12 11.99
C ILE A 66 -4.31 27.66 11.34
N MET A 67 -3.75 26.94 10.36
CA MET A 67 -2.56 27.39 9.63
C MET A 67 -2.81 28.70 8.88
N MET A 68 -3.97 28.86 8.24
CA MET A 68 -4.34 30.13 7.59
C MET A 68 -4.42 31.28 8.61
N ALA A 69 -4.99 31.04 9.79
CA ALA A 69 -5.05 32.06 10.84
C ALA A 69 -3.65 32.47 11.34
N ILE A 70 -2.75 31.50 11.51
CA ILE A 70 -1.36 31.74 11.93
C ILE A 70 -0.61 32.55 10.87
N VAL A 71 -0.67 32.12 9.61
CA VAL A 71 -0.01 32.82 8.49
C VAL A 71 -0.56 34.25 8.38
N TRP A 72 -1.89 34.41 8.43
CA TRP A 72 -2.51 35.73 8.41
C TRP A 72 -2.03 36.63 9.55
N ALA A 73 -1.94 36.10 10.78
CA ALA A 73 -1.43 36.86 11.92
C ALA A 73 0.02 37.28 11.71
N PHE A 74 0.86 36.37 11.21
CA PHE A 74 2.25 36.68 10.89
C PHE A 74 2.37 37.71 9.76
N ASP A 75 1.55 37.63 8.71
CA ASP A 75 1.55 38.62 7.62
C ASP A 75 1.26 40.03 8.15
N GLN A 76 0.32 40.17 9.09
CA GLN A 76 0.04 41.45 9.74
C GLN A 76 1.25 41.95 10.55
N VAL A 77 1.86 41.07 11.35
CA VAL A 77 3.04 41.40 12.17
C VAL A 77 4.20 41.83 11.29
N PHE A 78 4.50 41.08 10.23
CA PHE A 78 5.56 41.44 9.29
C PHE A 78 5.25 42.74 8.55
N GLY A 79 3.99 42.96 8.15
CA GLY A 79 3.58 44.23 7.56
C GLY A 79 3.84 45.41 8.48
N TRP A 80 3.47 45.29 9.77
CA TRP A 80 3.73 46.33 10.76
C TRP A 80 5.23 46.55 11.00
N VAL A 81 6.01 45.47 11.08
CA VAL A 81 7.47 45.56 11.26
C VAL A 81 8.13 46.23 10.06
N VAL A 82 7.71 45.90 8.84
CA VAL A 82 8.24 46.53 7.61
C VAL A 82 7.93 48.03 7.61
N LEU A 83 6.70 48.42 7.92
CA LEU A 83 6.32 49.83 8.03
C LEU A 83 7.10 50.57 9.12
N TYR A 84 7.37 49.90 10.24
CA TYR A 84 8.15 50.47 11.34
C TYR A 84 9.63 50.64 10.97
N VAL A 85 10.25 49.65 10.31
CA VAL A 85 11.68 49.65 9.99
C VAL A 85 12.01 50.55 8.79
N PHE A 86 11.19 50.50 7.74
CA PHE A 86 11.48 51.19 6.47
C PHE A 86 10.70 52.50 6.31
N GLY A 87 9.71 52.76 7.16
CA GLY A 87 8.76 53.86 6.96
C GLY A 87 7.86 53.62 5.74
N THR A 88 6.84 54.45 5.56
CA THR A 88 5.95 54.39 4.39
C THR A 88 6.74 54.70 3.12
N PRO A 89 6.93 53.76 2.18
CA PRO A 89 7.53 54.08 0.90
C PRO A 89 6.47 54.79 0.06
N GLY A 90 6.40 56.12 0.14
CA GLY A 90 5.51 56.91 -0.72
C GLY A 90 4.82 58.14 -0.12
N VAL A 91 5.21 58.59 1.08
CA VAL A 91 5.03 60.00 1.51
C VAL A 91 6.37 60.56 1.92
#